data_AF-A0A2I2GK44-F1
#
_entry.id   AF-A0A2I2GK44-F1
#
_cell.length_a   1.000
_cell.length_b   1.000
_cell.length_c   1.000
_cell.angle_alpha   90.00
_cell.angle_beta   90.00
_cell.angle_gamma   90.00
#
_symmetry.space_group_name_H-M   'P 1'
#
loop_
_entity.id
_entity.type
_entity.pdbx_description
1 polymer ?
#
loop_
_entity_poly.entity_id
_entity_poly.type
_entity_poly.pdbx_seq_one_letter_code
_entity_poly.pdbx_strand_id
1 'polypeptide(L)'
;MATLGRHNGPWADHYHSIQSSTTTLFRQLFNRRAIRARPTRALFLTIATFLALAIFLLRSPSQPPVNYWLKYPSYHPFRQHPEDATIVQTSPSTLRRNDTLPPSLQKSNPAFHLVIPATKKSPALCRMLTSAMILNYPPPTLIGYGKNLPHGSHDYEGLVDRIAGIYKFLAYTPHVHDNDFVLIVDGNHDFFFQLPPEVMIHRFQELLRENNAKLQKKYGLINVERPSRTGSTGAAETMQKYSQRVLFSASKECLASLADDAGCVSVPQSSLPPDVYGWKTDLPSQGHLNRPRWIKPGASIGQVADLKLIYAELMRFVEQHRNVKGDYVALTQMFGRQEYVRELERLRTSSAVKEWLYHMIGISEAANITKVRPRLESGQRYEYGIGVDYESRLFFNGFNSKKDVEFLQYFNVSKTSAAQMQHGVPREHRLMIPSDISPEKLRNPFIQPKFGKDEWVNPPMNGTLDALPNPRNHTWLNLTLLTNVHSASVPALVHLDGDPLLKDPWWAKMWFHKWARALLRKYMRAPTGFDAAQSAMLGGQDWWDLRGGKGGVWTDKGEWKDYAEVCTGYERDVFDDDLGKWGKEGGDDEEEPVYNQFGNLIKGKEN
;
A
#
# COMPACT_ATOMS: atom_id res chain seq x y z
N MET A 1 -46.61 52.82 70.40
CA MET A 1 -45.32 52.74 71.12
C MET A 1 -44.26 52.22 70.16
N ALA A 2 -43.14 52.94 70.05
CA ALA A 2 -41.76 52.47 69.77
C ALA A 2 -41.56 51.37 68.70
N THR A 3 -41.12 51.68 67.47
CA THR A 3 -39.74 51.90 66.98
C THR A 3 -38.87 50.66 66.74
N LEU A 4 -38.42 50.58 65.47
CA LEU A 4 -37.08 50.27 64.95
C LEU A 4 -36.53 48.83 64.94
N GLY A 5 -36.05 48.42 63.75
CA GLY A 5 -35.09 47.32 63.55
C GLY A 5 -34.92 46.93 62.07
N ARG A 6 -33.93 47.53 61.40
CA ARG A 6 -33.58 47.40 59.96
C ARG A 6 -32.53 46.27 59.78
N HIS A 7 -32.58 45.47 58.71
CA HIS A 7 -31.59 45.47 57.60
C HIS A 7 -31.68 44.31 56.58
N ASN A 8 -31.74 44.74 55.30
CA ASN A 8 -31.06 44.28 54.08
C ASN A 8 -31.18 42.85 53.52
N GLY A 9 -31.60 42.79 52.23
CA GLY A 9 -30.90 42.03 51.19
C GLY A 9 -31.75 41.03 50.40
N PRO A 10 -31.95 41.16 49.06
CA PRO A 10 -32.91 40.35 48.32
C PRO A 10 -32.28 39.37 47.31
N TRP A 11 -33.18 38.50 46.79
CA TRP A 11 -33.11 37.63 45.62
C TRP A 11 -32.81 36.14 45.88
N ALA A 12 -33.91 35.39 46.07
CA ALA A 12 -34.06 34.03 45.58
C ALA A 12 -35.53 33.76 45.26
N ASP A 13 -35.77 33.54 43.97
CA ASP A 13 -36.55 32.45 43.38
C ASP A 13 -38.03 32.17 43.69
N HIS A 14 -38.72 31.98 42.55
CA HIS A 14 -39.71 30.93 42.26
C HIS A 14 -41.02 30.95 43.04
N TYR A 15 -42.15 31.12 42.32
CA TYR A 15 -43.31 30.26 42.56
C TYR A 15 -44.17 30.06 41.31
N HIS A 16 -44.71 28.84 41.26
CA HIS A 16 -45.50 28.20 40.23
C HIS A 16 -46.88 28.81 39.96
N SER A 17 -47.29 28.67 38.69
CA SER A 17 -48.59 28.22 38.17
C SER A 17 -49.88 28.40 38.99
N ILE A 18 -50.90 29.01 38.38
CA ILE A 18 -52.14 28.38 37.87
C ILE A 18 -53.23 29.47 37.69
N GLN A 19 -54.06 29.24 36.66
CA GLN A 19 -55.42 29.77 36.44
C GLN A 19 -55.61 31.10 35.71
N SER A 20 -56.72 31.07 34.94
CA SER A 20 -57.39 32.15 34.24
C SER A 20 -56.80 32.55 32.89
N SER A 21 -57.41 32.05 31.81
CA SER A 21 -57.60 32.80 30.55
C SER A 21 -58.68 32.15 29.66
N THR A 22 -59.84 31.84 30.23
CA THR A 22 -61.09 31.70 29.47
C THR A 22 -61.75 33.07 29.41
N THR A 23 -61.40 33.88 28.40
CA THR A 23 -62.23 34.95 27.78
C THR A 23 -61.36 35.99 27.05
N THR A 24 -60.57 35.55 26.06
CA THR A 24 -59.89 36.50 25.15
C THR A 24 -59.67 35.93 23.74
N LEU A 25 -60.45 34.91 23.36
CA LEU A 25 -60.36 34.30 22.01
C LEU A 25 -61.57 34.59 21.10
N PHE A 26 -62.63 35.21 21.62
CA PHE A 26 -63.88 35.40 20.87
C PHE A 26 -64.13 36.80 20.29
N ARG A 27 -63.18 37.74 20.42
CA ARG A 27 -63.38 39.13 19.97
C ARG A 27 -62.29 39.68 19.03
N GLN A 28 -61.67 38.81 18.24
CA GLN A 28 -60.85 39.20 17.07
C GLN A 28 -61.32 38.56 15.75
N LEU A 29 -62.51 37.93 15.74
CA LEU A 29 -63.06 37.26 14.55
C LEU A 29 -63.90 38.15 13.61
N PHE A 30 -64.02 39.45 13.89
CA PHE A 30 -64.76 40.36 13.00
C PHE A 30 -63.97 41.64 12.72
N ASN A 31 -62.99 41.53 11.82
CA ASN A 31 -62.70 42.61 10.88
C ASN A 31 -62.05 42.05 9.59
N ARG A 32 -62.71 42.37 8.48
CA ARG A 32 -62.49 41.85 7.13
C ARG A 32 -61.07 42.12 6.61
N ARG A 33 -60.39 41.08 6.09
CA ARG A 33 -59.59 41.17 4.86
C ARG A 33 -59.74 39.89 4.05
N ALA A 34 -60.40 39.99 2.90
CA ALA A 34 -60.45 38.95 1.89
C ALA A 34 -59.03 38.59 1.46
N ILE A 35 -58.54 37.42 1.87
CA ILE A 35 -57.31 36.85 1.35
C ILE A 35 -57.65 36.33 -0.04
N ARG A 36 -57.29 37.09 -1.08
CA ARG A 36 -57.13 36.54 -2.44
C ARG A 36 -56.20 35.33 -2.32
N ALA A 37 -56.75 34.12 -2.39
CA ALA A 37 -55.98 32.94 -2.68
C ALA A 37 -55.30 33.20 -4.03
N ARG A 38 -53.99 33.46 -4.03
CA ARG A 38 -53.22 33.62 -5.26
C ARG A 38 -53.29 32.26 -5.96
N PRO A 39 -53.95 32.13 -7.13
CA PRO A 39 -54.16 30.84 -7.79
C PRO A 39 -52.83 30.13 -8.10
N THR A 40 -51.74 30.89 -8.18
CA THR A 40 -50.37 30.38 -8.32
C THR A 40 -49.91 29.51 -7.14
N ARG A 41 -50.22 29.85 -5.88
CA ARG A 41 -49.79 29.03 -4.72
C ARG A 41 -50.55 27.70 -4.65
N ALA A 42 -51.84 27.71 -4.98
CA ALA A 42 -52.64 26.49 -5.06
C ALA A 42 -52.20 25.59 -6.22
N LEU A 43 -51.83 26.20 -7.37
CA LEU A 43 -51.25 25.49 -8.51
C LEU A 43 -49.89 24.86 -8.18
N PHE A 44 -49.00 25.58 -7.48
CA PHE A 44 -47.72 25.02 -7.05
C PHE A 44 -47.87 23.86 -6.07
N LEU A 45 -48.77 23.98 -5.10
CA LEU A 45 -49.05 22.89 -4.15
C LEU A 45 -49.66 21.67 -4.85
N THR A 46 -50.58 21.87 -5.79
CA THR A 46 -51.19 20.78 -6.55
C THR A 46 -50.19 20.11 -7.49
N ILE A 47 -49.32 20.87 -8.16
CA ILE A 47 -48.23 20.30 -8.98
C ILE A 47 -47.25 19.53 -8.09
N ALA A 48 -46.88 20.06 -6.93
CA ALA A 48 -45.98 19.39 -5.99
C ALA A 48 -46.58 18.09 -5.43
N THR A 49 -47.87 18.10 -5.08
CA THR A 49 -48.57 16.88 -4.63
C THR A 49 -48.74 15.88 -5.76
N PHE A 50 -49.02 16.32 -6.99
CA PHE A 50 -49.11 15.43 -8.16
C PHE A 50 -47.77 14.79 -8.51
N LEU A 51 -46.67 15.56 -8.43
CA LEU A 51 -45.30 15.04 -8.58
C LEU A 51 -44.97 14.05 -7.47
N ALA A 52 -45.32 14.36 -6.21
CA ALA A 52 -45.13 13.43 -5.10
C ALA A 52 -45.94 12.14 -5.29
N LEU A 53 -47.22 12.24 -5.68
CA LEU A 53 -48.07 11.09 -5.96
C LEU A 53 -47.59 10.28 -7.16
N ALA A 54 -47.11 10.92 -8.23
CA ALA A 54 -46.52 10.25 -9.37
C ALA A 54 -45.25 9.48 -8.96
N ILE A 55 -44.39 10.08 -8.12
CA ILE A 55 -43.20 9.40 -7.55
C ILE A 55 -43.59 8.20 -6.67
N PHE A 56 -44.68 8.32 -5.89
CA PHE A 56 -45.20 7.23 -5.06
C PHE A 56 -45.87 6.13 -5.90
N LEU A 57 -46.54 6.46 -7.00
CA LEU A 57 -47.20 5.51 -7.89
C LEU A 57 -46.23 4.85 -8.89
N LEU A 58 -45.10 5.49 -9.20
CA LEU A 58 -43.99 4.92 -9.96
C LEU A 58 -43.12 3.96 -9.12
N ARG A 59 -43.31 3.93 -7.79
CA ARG A 59 -42.75 2.86 -6.94
C ARG A 59 -43.56 1.58 -7.17
N SER A 60 -43.15 0.83 -8.19
CA SER A 60 -43.51 -0.59 -8.31
C SER A 60 -43.18 -1.31 -6.99
N PRO A 61 -43.98 -2.28 -6.51
CA PRO A 61 -43.63 -3.09 -5.36
C PRO A 61 -42.41 -3.93 -5.73
N SER A 62 -41.22 -3.38 -5.49
CA SER A 62 -39.97 -4.08 -5.75
C SER A 62 -39.96 -5.32 -4.86
N GLN A 63 -39.69 -6.49 -5.46
CA GLN A 63 -39.23 -7.66 -4.73
C GLN A 63 -38.20 -7.23 -3.66
N PRO A 64 -38.17 -7.87 -2.48
CA PRO A 64 -37.23 -7.49 -1.42
C PRO A 64 -35.84 -7.35 -2.05
N PRO A 65 -35.20 -6.18 -1.96
CA PRO A 65 -34.02 -5.89 -2.75
C PRO A 65 -32.93 -6.90 -2.38
N VAL A 66 -32.51 -7.69 -3.37
CA VAL A 66 -31.52 -8.76 -3.22
C VAL A 66 -30.33 -8.24 -2.43
N ASN A 67 -30.05 -8.84 -1.28
CA ASN A 67 -28.89 -8.46 -0.48
C ASN A 67 -27.64 -9.07 -1.10
N TYR A 68 -26.91 -8.27 -1.90
CA TYR A 68 -25.74 -8.75 -2.63
C TYR A 68 -24.59 -9.15 -1.70
N TRP A 69 -24.48 -8.52 -0.53
CA TRP A 69 -23.51 -8.89 0.50
C TRP A 69 -23.77 -10.31 1.07
N LEU A 70 -25.05 -10.69 1.22
CA LEU A 70 -25.42 -12.05 1.63
C LEU A 70 -25.36 -13.05 0.47
N LYS A 71 -25.80 -12.63 -0.72
CA LYS A 71 -25.80 -13.46 -1.94
C LYS A 71 -24.38 -13.85 -2.36
N TYR A 72 -23.43 -12.93 -2.21
CA TYR A 72 -22.02 -13.13 -2.49
C TYR A 72 -21.22 -12.89 -1.21
N PRO A 73 -20.98 -13.93 -0.39
CA PRO A 73 -20.45 -13.78 0.95
C PRO A 73 -19.15 -12.98 0.98
N SER A 74 -19.23 -11.78 1.56
CA SER A 74 -18.14 -10.80 1.54
C SER A 74 -17.42 -10.65 2.88
N TYR A 75 -17.69 -11.57 3.83
CA TYR A 75 -17.03 -11.57 5.12
C TYR A 75 -15.56 -11.97 4.99
N HIS A 76 -14.67 -11.19 5.60
CA HIS A 76 -13.26 -11.57 5.72
C HIS A 76 -13.09 -12.61 6.84
N PRO A 77 -12.34 -13.70 6.63
CA PRO A 77 -12.15 -14.73 7.66
C PRO A 77 -11.32 -14.26 8.87
N PHE A 78 -10.54 -13.20 8.71
CA PHE A 78 -9.64 -12.68 9.74
C PHE A 78 -10.17 -11.38 10.36
N ARG A 79 -10.09 -11.27 11.69
CA ARG A 79 -10.65 -10.14 12.46
C ARG A 79 -9.75 -8.91 12.51
N GLN A 80 -8.43 -9.11 12.47
CA GLN A 80 -7.48 -8.01 12.61
C GLN A 80 -7.39 -7.21 11.32
N HIS A 81 -7.41 -5.88 11.45
CA HIS A 81 -7.23 -4.96 10.33
C HIS A 81 -5.74 -4.66 10.16
N PRO A 82 -5.18 -4.76 8.93
CA PRO A 82 -3.76 -4.48 8.71
C PRO A 82 -3.36 -3.06 9.10
N GLU A 83 -4.26 -2.09 8.92
CA GLU A 83 -4.05 -0.69 9.31
C GLU A 83 -3.92 -0.46 10.82
N ASP A 84 -4.34 -1.41 11.66
CA ASP A 84 -4.27 -1.32 13.12
C ASP A 84 -3.08 -2.10 13.70
N ALA A 85 -2.38 -2.88 12.88
CA ALA A 85 -1.25 -3.68 13.34
C ALA A 85 -0.04 -2.80 13.70
N THR A 86 0.56 -3.03 14.88
CA THR A 86 1.80 -2.34 15.27
C THR A 86 3.00 -3.15 14.80
N ILE A 87 3.59 -2.75 13.68
CA ILE A 87 4.70 -3.47 13.02
C ILE A 87 6.03 -2.71 13.12
N VAL A 88 6.00 -1.39 12.88
CA VAL A 88 7.15 -0.50 13.13
C VAL A 88 7.05 0.06 14.54
N GLN A 89 8.07 -0.15 15.36
CA GLN A 89 8.13 0.45 16.70
C GLN A 89 8.47 1.94 16.59
N THR A 90 7.62 2.79 17.16
CA THR A 90 7.74 4.25 17.10
C THR A 90 8.57 4.84 18.24
N SER A 91 8.98 4.05 19.23
CA SER A 91 9.75 4.51 20.39
C SER A 91 11.06 3.73 20.54
N PRO A 92 12.22 4.39 20.66
CA PRO A 92 13.44 3.72 21.05
C PRO A 92 13.24 3.16 22.46
N SER A 93 13.35 1.85 22.61
CA SER A 93 13.35 1.22 23.93
C SER A 93 14.51 1.73 24.79
N THR A 94 14.23 1.97 26.07
CA THR A 94 15.18 2.54 27.04
C THR A 94 16.11 1.53 27.70
N LEU A 95 16.10 0.24 27.30
CA LEU A 95 16.95 -0.78 27.91
C LEU A 95 18.42 -0.43 27.72
N ARG A 96 19.14 -0.25 28.83
CA ARG A 96 20.59 -0.08 28.88
C ARG A 96 21.25 -1.43 29.07
N ARG A 97 22.53 -1.53 28.70
CA ARG A 97 23.36 -2.75 28.85
C ARG A 97 23.35 -3.35 30.26
N ASN A 98 23.07 -2.54 31.29
CA ASN A 98 23.07 -2.95 32.70
C ASN A 98 21.67 -3.25 33.25
N ASP A 99 20.61 -3.13 32.45
CA ASP A 99 19.25 -3.37 32.91
C ASP A 99 18.93 -4.87 32.88
N THR A 100 18.25 -5.37 33.91
CA THR A 100 17.71 -6.75 33.91
C THR A 100 16.54 -6.85 32.95
N LEU A 101 16.63 -7.79 32.01
CA LEU A 101 15.59 -8.05 31.02
C LEU A 101 14.27 -8.47 31.71
N PRO A 102 13.13 -7.82 31.42
CA PRO A 102 11.85 -8.29 31.91
C PRO A 102 11.62 -9.75 31.51
N PRO A 103 11.12 -10.61 32.41
CA PRO A 103 10.97 -12.05 32.18
C PRO A 103 9.96 -12.43 31.09
N SER A 104 9.26 -11.45 30.50
CA SER A 104 8.23 -11.65 29.46
C SER A 104 8.45 -10.80 28.21
N LEU A 105 9.70 -10.56 27.79
CA LEU A 105 10.01 -9.97 26.49
C LEU A 105 9.76 -10.99 25.37
N GLN A 106 8.55 -10.98 24.82
CA GLN A 106 8.19 -11.72 23.62
C GLN A 106 7.96 -10.75 22.46
N LYS A 107 8.46 -11.10 21.27
CA LYS A 107 8.13 -10.42 20.03
C LYS A 107 6.62 -10.54 19.79
N SER A 108 5.90 -9.44 19.99
CA SER A 108 4.44 -9.38 19.87
C SER A 108 3.98 -8.74 18.56
N ASN A 109 4.88 -8.08 17.82
CA ASN A 109 4.58 -7.46 16.55
C ASN A 109 4.68 -8.46 15.38
N PRO A 110 3.86 -8.29 14.32
CA PRO A 110 3.98 -9.09 13.11
C PRO A 110 5.34 -8.95 12.42
N ALA A 111 5.77 -10.00 11.74
CA ALA A 111 6.94 -9.96 10.86
C ALA A 111 6.65 -9.21 9.55
N PHE A 112 7.72 -8.78 8.89
CA PHE A 112 7.69 -8.24 7.52
C PHE A 112 8.58 -9.10 6.62
N HIS A 113 8.01 -9.66 5.56
CA HIS A 113 8.71 -10.54 4.63
C HIS A 113 8.80 -9.89 3.25
N LEU A 114 10.00 -9.93 2.64
CA LEU A 114 10.20 -9.54 1.25
C LEU A 114 10.35 -10.80 0.39
N VAL A 115 9.41 -11.01 -0.53
CA VAL A 115 9.33 -12.21 -1.37
C VAL A 115 9.54 -11.82 -2.83
N ILE A 116 10.50 -12.50 -3.47
CA ILE A 116 10.93 -12.20 -4.82
C ILE A 116 10.91 -13.48 -5.66
N PRO A 117 9.90 -13.73 -6.50
CA PRO A 117 9.99 -14.80 -7.48
C PRO A 117 11.09 -14.52 -8.51
N ALA A 118 12.10 -15.38 -8.54
CA ALA A 118 13.21 -15.32 -9.48
C ALA A 118 13.86 -16.71 -9.60
N THR A 119 13.91 -17.25 -10.81
CA THR A 119 14.49 -18.59 -11.04
C THR A 119 15.99 -18.57 -11.26
N LYS A 120 16.51 -17.45 -11.79
CA LYS A 120 17.91 -17.27 -12.17
C LYS A 120 18.41 -15.89 -11.76
N LYS A 121 19.73 -15.77 -11.64
CA LYS A 121 20.38 -14.47 -11.48
C LYS A 121 20.20 -13.59 -12.72
N SER A 122 20.10 -12.29 -12.52
CA SER A 122 19.97 -11.28 -13.57
C SER A 122 20.45 -9.90 -13.08
N PRO A 123 20.80 -8.96 -13.97
CA PRO A 123 21.13 -7.59 -13.57
C PRO A 123 20.00 -6.89 -12.81
N ALA A 124 18.75 -7.09 -13.26
CA ALA A 124 17.55 -6.52 -12.63
C ALA A 124 17.37 -7.04 -11.19
N LEU A 125 17.51 -8.36 -11.00
CA LEU A 125 17.46 -8.98 -9.67
C LEU A 125 18.54 -8.39 -8.76
N CYS A 126 19.77 -8.25 -9.26
CA CYS A 126 20.86 -7.73 -8.44
C CYS A 126 20.67 -6.27 -8.06
N ARG A 127 20.23 -5.39 -8.97
CA ARG A 127 19.87 -4.00 -8.63
C ARG A 127 18.77 -3.93 -7.56
N MET A 128 17.76 -4.79 -7.68
CA MET A 128 16.68 -4.87 -6.70
C MET A 128 17.19 -5.35 -5.33
N LEU A 129 18.00 -6.42 -5.29
CA LEU A 129 18.60 -6.93 -4.05
C LEU A 129 19.50 -5.89 -3.39
N THR A 130 20.37 -5.23 -4.16
CA THR A 130 21.27 -4.19 -3.65
C THR A 130 20.49 -3.00 -3.09
N SER A 131 19.48 -2.50 -3.81
CA SER A 131 18.66 -1.38 -3.32
C SER A 131 17.86 -1.74 -2.07
N ALA A 132 17.30 -2.96 -2.02
CA ALA A 132 16.62 -3.48 -0.83
C ALA A 132 17.55 -3.53 0.39
N MET A 133 18.76 -4.07 0.22
CA MET A 133 19.77 -4.17 1.28
C MET A 133 20.25 -2.79 1.75
N ILE A 134 20.57 -1.87 0.83
CA ILE A 134 20.97 -0.49 1.16
C ILE A 134 19.91 0.23 2.00
N LEU A 135 18.64 -0.07 1.75
CA LEU A 135 17.50 0.53 2.44
C LEU A 135 17.06 -0.23 3.70
N ASN A 136 17.78 -1.29 4.10
CA ASN A 136 17.47 -2.17 5.24
C ASN A 136 16.11 -2.89 5.13
N TYR A 137 15.68 -3.27 3.93
CA TYR A 137 14.57 -4.23 3.80
C TYR A 137 14.96 -5.59 4.46
N PRO A 138 13.97 -6.36 4.93
CA PRO A 138 14.23 -7.68 5.49
C PRO A 138 14.91 -8.57 4.44
N PRO A 139 15.72 -9.55 4.86
CA PRO A 139 16.40 -10.49 3.96
C PRO A 139 15.42 -11.08 2.93
N PRO A 140 15.64 -10.86 1.62
CA PRO A 140 14.71 -11.31 0.61
C PRO A 140 14.63 -12.84 0.55
N THR A 141 13.43 -13.37 0.29
CA THR A 141 13.22 -14.79 -0.02
C THR A 141 12.99 -14.96 -1.52
N LEU A 142 13.91 -15.66 -2.18
CA LEU A 142 13.81 -15.99 -3.59
C LEU A 142 12.94 -17.24 -3.80
N ILE A 143 11.88 -17.10 -4.60
CA ILE A 143 10.98 -18.21 -4.92
C ILE A 143 11.40 -18.85 -6.25
N GLY A 144 11.59 -20.17 -6.24
CA GLY A 144 11.98 -20.95 -7.42
C GLY A 144 13.45 -20.80 -7.86
N TYR A 145 14.31 -20.22 -7.02
CA TYR A 145 15.71 -19.97 -7.37
C TYR A 145 16.49 -21.26 -7.61
N GLY A 146 17.26 -21.30 -8.70
CA GLY A 146 18.02 -22.49 -9.11
C GLY A 146 17.16 -23.62 -9.67
N LYS A 147 15.84 -23.43 -9.82
CA LYS A 147 14.97 -24.39 -10.49
C LYS A 147 15.17 -24.27 -12.00
N ASN A 148 15.67 -25.34 -12.63
CA ASN A 148 15.70 -25.45 -14.08
C ASN A 148 14.35 -25.96 -14.56
N LEU A 149 13.65 -25.14 -15.35
CA LEU A 149 12.52 -25.63 -16.12
C LEU A 149 13.05 -26.53 -17.24
N PRO A 150 12.37 -27.64 -17.57
CA PRO A 150 12.78 -28.53 -18.65
C PRO A 150 12.98 -27.76 -19.97
N HIS A 151 13.95 -28.16 -20.78
CA HIS A 151 14.13 -27.55 -22.11
C HIS A 151 12.83 -27.67 -22.93
N GLY A 152 12.31 -26.53 -23.39
CA GLY A 152 11.02 -26.44 -24.08
C GLY A 152 9.84 -26.02 -23.20
N SER A 153 10.05 -25.78 -21.90
CA SER A 153 9.01 -25.22 -21.01
C SER A 153 8.46 -23.91 -21.55
N HIS A 154 7.15 -23.83 -21.74
CA HIS A 154 6.48 -22.64 -22.23
C HIS A 154 6.40 -21.54 -21.14
N ASP A 155 6.29 -20.26 -21.53
CA ASP A 155 6.13 -19.13 -20.60
C ASP A 155 5.00 -19.33 -19.57
N TYR A 156 3.95 -20.06 -19.95
CA TYR A 156 2.85 -20.44 -19.07
C TYR A 156 3.29 -21.35 -17.90
N GLU A 157 4.20 -22.30 -18.11
CA GLU A 157 4.69 -23.17 -17.03
C GLU A 157 5.49 -22.36 -16.01
N GLY A 158 6.31 -21.41 -16.46
CA GLY A 158 7.01 -20.48 -15.58
C GLY A 158 6.06 -19.59 -14.78
N LEU A 159 4.96 -19.14 -15.40
CA LEU A 159 3.89 -18.41 -14.72
C LEU A 159 3.23 -19.24 -13.61
N VAL A 160 2.82 -20.48 -13.93
CA VAL A 160 2.18 -21.38 -12.97
C VAL A 160 3.12 -21.69 -11.81
N ASP A 161 4.37 -22.02 -12.11
CA ASP A 161 5.39 -22.30 -11.09
C ASP A 161 5.63 -21.10 -10.17
N ARG A 162 5.64 -19.88 -10.72
CA ARG A 162 5.76 -18.65 -9.93
C ARG A 162 4.57 -18.49 -8.97
N ILE A 163 3.34 -18.57 -9.47
CA ILE A 163 2.13 -18.45 -8.63
C ILE A 163 2.14 -19.56 -7.57
N ALA A 164 2.51 -20.78 -7.95
CA ALA A 164 2.57 -21.91 -7.04
C ALA A 164 3.63 -21.76 -5.96
N GLY A 165 4.81 -21.26 -6.31
CA GLY A 165 5.87 -20.98 -5.34
C GLY A 165 5.44 -19.93 -4.33
N ILE A 166 4.81 -18.83 -4.78
CA ILE A 166 4.31 -17.78 -3.88
C ILE A 166 3.21 -18.34 -2.97
N TYR A 167 2.24 -19.07 -3.52
CA TYR A 167 1.18 -19.68 -2.72
C TYR A 167 1.75 -20.65 -1.67
N LYS A 168 2.72 -21.49 -2.05
CA LYS A 168 3.39 -22.41 -1.12
C LYS A 168 4.12 -21.67 -0.01
N PHE A 169 4.82 -20.58 -0.35
CA PHE A 169 5.49 -19.74 0.64
C PHE A 169 4.48 -19.19 1.66
N LEU A 170 3.35 -18.65 1.21
CA LEU A 170 2.32 -18.08 2.08
C LEU A 170 1.54 -19.12 2.90
N ALA A 171 1.33 -20.32 2.36
CA ALA A 171 0.45 -21.32 2.96
C ALA A 171 1.16 -22.35 3.83
N TYR A 172 2.42 -22.68 3.52
CA TYR A 172 3.09 -23.85 4.09
C TYR A 172 4.44 -23.55 4.75
N THR A 173 4.92 -22.31 4.73
CA THR A 173 6.19 -21.96 5.37
C THR A 173 6.02 -21.82 6.88
N PRO A 174 6.71 -22.61 7.73
CA PRO A 174 6.42 -22.67 9.16
C PRO A 174 6.61 -21.36 9.95
N HIS A 175 7.50 -20.48 9.50
CA HIS A 175 7.82 -19.21 10.18
C HIS A 175 7.04 -18.01 9.63
N VAL A 176 6.13 -18.24 8.68
CA VAL A 176 5.28 -17.21 8.07
C VAL A 176 3.88 -17.35 8.66
N HIS A 177 3.44 -16.35 9.42
CA HIS A 177 2.17 -16.37 10.14
C HIS A 177 1.10 -15.52 9.46
N ASP A 178 -0.17 -15.85 9.67
CA ASP A 178 -1.30 -15.18 9.03
C ASP A 178 -1.35 -13.65 9.25
N ASN A 179 -0.88 -13.17 10.39
CA ASN A 179 -0.84 -11.74 10.74
C ASN A 179 0.40 -11.01 10.20
N ASP A 180 1.40 -11.72 9.68
CA ASP A 180 2.62 -11.15 9.12
C ASP A 180 2.34 -10.37 7.83
N PHE A 181 3.17 -9.39 7.54
CA PHE A 181 3.09 -8.58 6.34
C PHE A 181 4.05 -9.14 5.30
N VAL A 182 3.62 -9.18 4.04
CA VAL A 182 4.45 -9.62 2.92
C VAL A 182 4.41 -8.58 1.82
N LEU A 183 5.60 -8.19 1.38
CA LEU A 183 5.81 -7.47 0.13
C LEU A 183 6.28 -8.46 -0.93
N ILE A 184 5.48 -8.64 -1.98
CA ILE A 184 5.82 -9.50 -3.13
C ILE A 184 6.22 -8.59 -4.28
N VAL A 185 7.42 -8.78 -4.83
CA VAL A 185 7.97 -8.00 -5.95
C VAL A 185 8.54 -8.93 -7.00
N ASP A 186 8.12 -8.80 -8.25
CA ASP A 186 8.54 -9.69 -9.33
C ASP A 186 10.00 -9.49 -9.73
N GLY A 187 10.84 -10.50 -9.48
CA GLY A 187 12.28 -10.41 -9.70
C GLY A 187 12.75 -10.55 -11.14
N ASN A 188 11.83 -10.82 -12.07
CA ASN A 188 12.11 -10.81 -13.50
C ASN A 188 11.98 -9.41 -14.13
N HIS A 189 11.52 -8.41 -13.37
CA HIS A 189 11.33 -7.03 -13.84
C HIS A 189 12.25 -6.06 -13.09
N ASP A 190 12.46 -4.87 -13.66
CA ASP A 190 13.32 -3.84 -13.07
C ASP A 190 12.56 -3.06 -12.00
N PHE A 191 12.70 -3.52 -10.76
CA PHE A 191 12.22 -2.85 -9.56
C PHE A 191 13.37 -2.23 -8.78
N PHE A 192 13.24 -0.95 -8.43
CA PHE A 192 14.21 -0.24 -7.60
C PHE A 192 13.55 0.24 -6.31
N PHE A 193 14.12 -0.16 -5.18
CA PHE A 193 13.72 0.42 -3.89
C PHE A 193 14.34 1.82 -3.77
N GLN A 194 13.51 2.80 -3.44
CA GLN A 194 13.95 4.19 -3.27
C GLN A 194 13.89 4.64 -1.80
N LEU A 195 12.89 4.16 -1.04
CA LEU A 195 12.66 4.56 0.34
C LEU A 195 12.70 3.36 1.31
N PRO A 196 13.06 3.59 2.59
CA PRO A 196 13.12 2.54 3.60
C PRO A 196 11.77 1.85 3.87
N PRO A 197 11.80 0.60 4.38
CA PRO A 197 10.60 -0.20 4.61
C PRO A 197 9.64 0.40 5.64
N GLU A 198 10.11 1.19 6.61
CA GLU A 198 9.24 1.84 7.60
C GLU A 198 8.30 2.84 6.93
N VAL A 199 8.82 3.57 5.94
CA VAL A 199 8.04 4.53 5.14
C VAL A 199 7.02 3.77 4.30
N MET A 200 7.42 2.67 3.67
CA MET A 200 6.51 1.84 2.88
C MET A 200 5.37 1.29 3.74
N ILE A 201 5.68 0.72 4.90
CA ILE A 201 4.66 0.12 5.78
C ILE A 201 3.73 1.20 6.36
N HIS A 202 4.28 2.33 6.83
CA HIS A 202 3.47 3.43 7.34
C HIS A 202 2.48 3.94 6.28
N ARG A 203 2.97 4.17 5.05
CA ARG A 203 2.11 4.60 3.94
C ARG A 203 1.08 3.56 3.54
N PHE A 204 1.42 2.27 3.58
CA PHE A 204 0.46 1.20 3.32
C PHE A 204 -0.69 1.23 4.32
N GLN A 205 -0.38 1.29 5.61
CA GLN A 205 -1.39 1.34 6.67
C GLN A 205 -2.24 2.61 6.60
N GLU A 206 -1.63 3.75 6.28
CA GLU A 206 -2.35 5.01 6.11
C GLU A 206 -3.28 5.00 4.90
N LEU A 207 -2.83 4.49 3.76
CA LEU A 207 -3.67 4.30 2.58
C LEU A 207 -4.87 3.39 2.85
N LEU A 208 -4.66 2.29 3.57
CA LEU A 208 -5.75 1.40 3.98
C LEU A 208 -6.74 2.15 4.88
N ARG A 209 -6.27 2.91 5.87
CA ARG A 209 -7.14 3.69 6.76
C ARG A 209 -7.97 4.73 6.01
N GLU A 210 -7.34 5.49 5.10
CA GLU A 210 -8.01 6.47 4.25
C GLU A 210 -9.07 5.84 3.36
N ASN A 211 -8.74 4.74 2.68
CA ASN A 211 -9.64 4.09 1.75
C ASN A 211 -10.75 3.31 2.47
N ASN A 212 -10.47 2.70 3.61
CA ASN A 212 -11.48 2.02 4.42
C ASN A 212 -12.47 3.00 5.03
N ALA A 213 -12.05 4.19 5.44
CA ALA A 213 -12.97 5.26 5.84
C ALA A 213 -13.90 5.69 4.69
N LYS A 214 -13.38 5.81 3.46
CA LYS A 214 -14.19 6.09 2.26
C LYS A 214 -15.19 4.97 1.98
N LEU A 215 -14.77 3.71 2.04
CA LEU A 215 -15.64 2.54 1.86
C LEU A 215 -16.73 2.46 2.95
N GLN A 216 -16.38 2.72 4.21
CA GLN A 216 -17.35 2.77 5.31
C GLN A 216 -18.41 3.84 5.06
N LYS A 217 -17.99 5.05 4.66
CA LYS A 217 -18.91 6.14 4.32
C LYS A 217 -19.81 5.81 3.14
N LYS A 218 -19.29 5.06 2.17
CA LYS A 218 -20.00 4.69 0.93
C LYS A 218 -21.01 3.55 1.14
N TYR A 219 -20.65 2.52 1.89
CA TYR A 219 -21.41 1.26 1.99
C TYR A 219 -22.03 0.99 3.36
N GLY A 220 -21.54 1.67 4.40
CA GLY A 220 -22.03 1.55 5.76
C GLY A 220 -21.52 0.31 6.51
N LEU A 221 -22.18 0.06 7.64
CA LEU A 221 -21.91 -1.05 8.56
C LEU A 221 -22.97 -2.14 8.40
N ILE A 222 -22.64 -3.35 8.85
CA ILE A 222 -23.54 -4.50 8.92
C ILE A 222 -23.38 -5.21 10.26
N ASN A 223 -24.48 -5.69 10.82
CA ASN A 223 -24.46 -6.54 12.00
C ASN A 223 -24.46 -8.00 11.53
N VAL A 224 -23.48 -8.77 11.96
CA VAL A 224 -23.35 -10.19 11.61
C VAL A 224 -23.48 -11.03 12.86
N GLU A 225 -24.43 -11.96 12.85
CA GLU A 225 -24.53 -13.01 13.85
C GLU A 225 -23.59 -14.15 13.44
N ARG A 226 -22.49 -14.33 14.19
CA ARG A 226 -21.59 -15.46 13.96
C ARG A 226 -22.06 -16.67 14.79
N PRO A 227 -22.17 -17.87 14.21
CA PRO A 227 -22.41 -19.07 15.00
C PRO A 227 -21.25 -19.28 15.99
N SER A 228 -21.56 -19.34 17.29
CA SER A 228 -20.57 -19.63 18.32
C SER A 228 -20.11 -21.08 18.19
N ARG A 229 -18.81 -21.34 18.36
CA ARG A 229 -18.24 -22.71 18.45
C ARG A 229 -18.82 -23.50 19.64
N THR A 230 -19.50 -22.84 20.59
CA THR A 230 -20.03 -23.43 21.82
C THR A 230 -21.55 -23.52 21.89
N GLY A 231 -22.28 -23.36 20.77
CA GLY A 231 -23.74 -23.54 20.74
C GLY A 231 -24.55 -22.43 21.45
N SER A 232 -23.90 -21.39 21.95
CA SER A 232 -24.58 -20.16 22.37
C SER A 232 -24.90 -19.28 21.16
N THR A 233 -26.05 -18.58 21.19
CA THR A 233 -26.36 -17.51 20.24
C THR A 233 -25.21 -16.51 20.24
N GLY A 234 -24.46 -16.44 19.14
CA GLY A 234 -23.27 -15.61 19.06
C GLY A 234 -23.62 -14.13 19.17
N ALA A 235 -22.72 -13.35 19.78
CA ALA A 235 -22.87 -11.90 19.87
C ALA A 235 -22.96 -11.31 18.45
N ALA A 236 -23.97 -10.46 18.21
CA ALA A 236 -24.08 -9.68 16.99
C ALA A 236 -22.89 -8.71 16.92
N GLU A 237 -22.03 -8.85 15.92
CA GLU A 237 -20.85 -8.02 15.73
C GLU A 237 -21.12 -7.02 14.61
N THR A 238 -21.01 -5.72 14.93
CA THR A 238 -21.06 -4.66 13.91
C THR A 238 -19.71 -4.59 13.21
N MET A 239 -19.70 -4.80 11.89
CA MET A 239 -18.51 -4.69 11.06
C MET A 239 -18.75 -3.87 9.80
N GLN A 240 -17.68 -3.37 9.20
CA GLN A 240 -17.74 -2.68 7.92
C GLN A 240 -18.09 -3.67 6.80
N LYS A 241 -18.95 -3.26 5.85
CA LYS A 241 -19.38 -4.16 4.75
C LYS A 241 -18.25 -4.60 3.84
N TYR A 242 -17.37 -3.67 3.46
CA TYR A 242 -16.26 -3.89 2.53
C TYR A 242 -15.03 -3.13 3.00
N SER A 243 -13.86 -3.75 3.00
CA SER A 243 -12.58 -3.14 3.35
C SER A 243 -11.49 -3.54 2.35
N GLN A 244 -10.55 -2.64 2.10
CA GLN A 244 -9.27 -2.93 1.46
C GLN A 244 -8.30 -3.45 2.51
N ARG A 245 -7.50 -4.45 2.12
CA ARG A 245 -6.55 -5.16 2.98
C ARG A 245 -5.23 -5.45 2.27
N VAL A 246 -5.26 -5.50 0.94
CA VAL A 246 -4.09 -5.71 0.08
C VAL A 246 -4.02 -4.58 -0.95
N LEU A 247 -2.84 -4.01 -1.16
CA LEU A 247 -2.62 -3.03 -2.21
C LEU A 247 -1.72 -3.60 -3.31
N PHE A 248 -2.16 -3.41 -4.55
CA PHE A 248 -1.40 -3.69 -5.76
C PHE A 248 -0.96 -2.39 -6.44
N SER A 249 0.02 -2.50 -7.33
CA SER A 249 0.39 -1.39 -8.22
C SER A 249 -0.77 -1.01 -9.14
N ALA A 250 -0.94 0.30 -9.41
CA ALA A 250 -1.88 0.82 -10.39
C ALA A 250 -1.19 1.06 -11.74
N SER A 251 -1.94 0.93 -12.84
CA SER A 251 -1.53 1.29 -14.19
C SER A 251 -2.51 2.28 -14.81
N LYS A 252 -2.01 3.04 -15.79
CA LYS A 252 -2.75 3.98 -16.65
C LYS A 252 -3.47 3.34 -17.82
N GLU A 253 -3.26 2.05 -18.03
CA GLU A 253 -4.02 1.29 -19.01
C GLU A 253 -4.46 -0.05 -18.42
N CYS A 254 -5.62 -0.50 -18.87
CA CYS A 254 -6.02 -1.87 -18.66
C CYS A 254 -5.39 -2.77 -19.71
N LEU A 255 -5.34 -4.07 -19.45
CA LEU A 255 -4.92 -5.04 -20.44
C LEU A 255 -5.84 -4.96 -21.67
N ALA A 256 -5.28 -4.68 -22.85
CA ALA A 256 -6.06 -4.41 -24.06
C ALA A 256 -7.06 -5.52 -24.43
N SER A 257 -6.72 -6.78 -24.16
CA SER A 257 -7.60 -7.94 -24.40
C SER A 257 -8.82 -8.00 -23.47
N LEU A 258 -8.90 -7.12 -22.47
CA LEU A 258 -9.94 -7.08 -21.45
C LEU A 258 -10.70 -5.75 -21.42
N ALA A 259 -10.59 -4.90 -22.46
CA ALA A 259 -11.17 -3.55 -22.45
C ALA A 259 -12.65 -3.51 -22.03
N ASP A 260 -13.45 -4.50 -22.43
CA ASP A 260 -14.88 -4.63 -22.09
C ASP A 260 -15.16 -5.54 -20.86
N ASP A 261 -14.11 -6.03 -20.19
CA ASP A 261 -14.23 -6.83 -18.96
C ASP A 261 -14.58 -5.94 -17.76
N ALA A 262 -15.22 -6.54 -16.76
CA ALA A 262 -15.54 -5.86 -15.50
C ALA A 262 -14.28 -5.27 -14.85
N GLY A 263 -13.14 -5.96 -14.95
CA GLY A 263 -11.85 -5.50 -14.44
C GLY A 263 -11.29 -4.23 -15.07
N CYS A 264 -11.84 -3.80 -16.21
CA CYS A 264 -11.46 -2.55 -16.85
C CYS A 264 -12.56 -1.47 -16.75
N VAL A 265 -13.82 -1.88 -16.71
CA VAL A 265 -14.98 -0.99 -16.79
C VAL A 265 -15.58 -0.66 -15.41
N SER A 266 -15.70 -1.64 -14.52
CA SER A 266 -16.36 -1.48 -13.22
C SER A 266 -15.44 -1.03 -12.09
N VAL A 267 -14.16 -0.77 -12.38
CA VAL A 267 -13.19 -0.32 -11.38
C VAL A 267 -13.45 1.14 -10.97
N PRO A 268 -13.16 1.52 -9.71
CA PRO A 268 -13.29 2.89 -9.24
C PRO A 268 -12.47 3.88 -10.06
N GLN A 269 -12.92 5.13 -10.07
CA GLN A 269 -12.11 6.22 -10.60
C GLN A 269 -10.90 6.48 -9.73
N SER A 270 -9.81 6.98 -10.33
CA SER A 270 -8.60 7.37 -9.61
C SER A 270 -8.88 8.45 -8.57
N SER A 271 -8.16 8.42 -7.44
CA SER A 271 -8.22 9.47 -6.42
C SER A 271 -7.54 10.77 -6.84
N LEU A 272 -6.73 10.75 -7.89
CA LEU A 272 -6.13 11.96 -8.46
C LEU A 272 -7.21 12.93 -8.99
N PRO A 273 -6.94 14.25 -8.98
CA PRO A 273 -7.88 15.24 -9.51
C PRO A 273 -8.35 14.92 -10.94
N PRO A 274 -9.63 15.14 -11.27
CA PRO A 274 -10.19 14.81 -12.60
C PRO A 274 -9.58 15.61 -13.76
N ASP A 275 -8.85 16.67 -13.45
CA ASP A 275 -8.17 17.58 -14.37
C ASP A 275 -6.65 17.58 -14.16
N VAL A 276 -6.07 16.52 -13.59
CA VAL A 276 -4.64 16.45 -13.23
C VAL A 276 -3.67 16.65 -14.41
N TYR A 277 -4.10 16.35 -15.65
CA TYR A 277 -3.39 16.64 -16.90
C TYR A 277 -4.09 17.74 -17.73
N GLY A 278 -4.86 18.59 -17.08
CA GLY A 278 -5.75 19.57 -17.69
C GLY A 278 -6.96 18.93 -18.38
N TRP A 279 -7.52 19.62 -19.37
CA TRP A 279 -8.72 19.19 -20.10
C TRP A 279 -8.55 17.89 -20.91
N LYS A 280 -7.32 17.39 -21.05
CA LYS A 280 -7.00 16.15 -21.78
C LYS A 280 -6.97 14.90 -20.88
N THR A 281 -7.20 15.06 -19.58
CA THR A 281 -7.21 13.96 -18.62
C THR A 281 -8.21 12.87 -19.03
N ASP A 282 -7.78 11.60 -18.99
CA ASP A 282 -8.59 10.41 -19.30
C ASP A 282 -9.18 10.38 -20.74
N LEU A 283 -8.56 11.06 -21.71
CA LEU A 283 -8.96 10.98 -23.11
C LEU A 283 -8.55 9.62 -23.74
N PRO A 284 -9.45 8.89 -24.43
CA PRO A 284 -9.19 7.53 -24.92
C PRO A 284 -7.96 7.36 -25.82
N SER A 285 -7.51 8.41 -26.53
CA SER A 285 -6.38 8.35 -27.45
C SER A 285 -5.03 8.67 -26.81
N GLN A 286 -4.99 9.01 -25.51
CA GLN A 286 -3.79 9.50 -24.83
C GLN A 286 -3.54 8.74 -23.53
N GLY A 287 -3.13 7.46 -23.63
CA GLY A 287 -2.88 6.60 -22.47
C GLY A 287 -1.91 7.18 -21.42
N HIS A 288 -0.96 8.02 -21.83
CA HIS A 288 -0.06 8.73 -20.93
C HIS A 288 -0.70 9.88 -20.13
N LEU A 289 -1.92 10.32 -20.48
CA LEU A 289 -2.70 11.30 -19.73
C LEU A 289 -3.92 10.67 -19.02
N ASN A 290 -3.96 9.33 -18.96
CA ASN A 290 -4.92 8.64 -18.12
C ASN A 290 -4.45 8.69 -16.67
N ARG A 291 -5.39 8.87 -15.75
CA ARG A 291 -5.13 8.64 -14.34
C ARG A 291 -5.03 7.14 -14.08
N PRO A 292 -4.00 6.67 -13.36
CA PRO A 292 -3.88 5.26 -13.03
C PRO A 292 -5.06 4.82 -12.17
N ARG A 293 -5.62 3.66 -12.49
CA ARG A 293 -6.74 3.03 -11.75
C ARG A 293 -6.87 1.52 -11.96
N TRP A 294 -6.22 0.97 -12.98
CA TRP A 294 -6.29 -0.45 -13.29
C TRP A 294 -5.23 -1.20 -12.51
N ILE A 295 -5.57 -2.39 -12.02
CA ILE A 295 -4.64 -3.24 -11.31
C ILE A 295 -3.51 -3.70 -12.23
N LYS A 296 -2.27 -3.67 -11.73
CA LYS A 296 -1.09 -4.21 -12.40
C LYS A 296 -0.44 -5.28 -11.52
N PRO A 297 -0.21 -6.50 -12.05
CA PRO A 297 0.60 -7.52 -11.37
C PRO A 297 2.06 -7.08 -11.26
N GLY A 298 2.78 -7.67 -10.31
CA GLY A 298 4.23 -7.51 -10.18
C GLY A 298 4.70 -6.87 -8.88
N ALA A 299 3.85 -6.08 -8.22
CA ALA A 299 4.09 -5.61 -6.86
C ALA A 299 2.80 -5.61 -6.05
N SER A 300 2.85 -6.19 -4.85
CA SER A 300 1.74 -6.21 -3.91
C SER A 300 2.21 -6.25 -2.46
N ILE A 301 1.48 -5.58 -1.56
CA ILE A 301 1.70 -5.63 -0.12
C ILE A 301 0.39 -5.93 0.61
N GLY A 302 0.45 -6.78 1.64
CA GLY A 302 -0.69 -7.16 2.45
C GLY A 302 -0.32 -8.14 3.56
N GLN A 303 -1.29 -8.56 4.36
CA GLN A 303 -1.06 -9.65 5.32
C GLN A 303 -1.03 -11.00 4.60
N VAL A 304 -0.28 -11.97 5.16
CA VAL A 304 -0.20 -13.35 4.66
C VAL A 304 -1.60 -13.96 4.50
N ALA A 305 -2.45 -13.79 5.51
CA ALA A 305 -3.83 -14.22 5.53
C ALA A 305 -4.61 -13.81 4.28
N ASP A 306 -4.47 -12.54 3.89
CA ASP A 306 -5.22 -11.92 2.79
C ASP A 306 -4.64 -12.34 1.44
N LEU A 307 -3.30 -12.29 1.30
CA LEU A 307 -2.59 -12.68 0.09
C LEU A 307 -2.78 -14.17 -0.22
N LYS A 308 -2.81 -15.04 0.80
CA LYS A 308 -3.06 -16.48 0.65
C LYS A 308 -4.40 -16.77 -0.05
N LEU A 309 -5.45 -16.01 0.27
CA LEU A 309 -6.75 -16.15 -0.40
C LEU A 309 -6.70 -15.73 -1.86
N ILE A 310 -5.97 -14.65 -2.15
CA ILE A 310 -5.81 -14.13 -3.52
C ILE A 310 -5.01 -15.14 -4.36
N TYR A 311 -3.84 -15.56 -3.90
CA TYR A 311 -2.98 -16.48 -4.64
C TYR A 311 -3.58 -17.89 -4.79
N ALA A 312 -4.43 -18.34 -3.85
CA ALA A 312 -5.22 -19.56 -4.03
C ALA A 312 -6.18 -19.45 -5.23
N GLU A 313 -6.88 -18.33 -5.37
CA GLU A 313 -7.79 -18.10 -6.49
C GLU A 313 -7.03 -17.90 -7.81
N LEU A 314 -5.86 -17.24 -7.78
CA LEU A 314 -4.99 -17.15 -8.95
C LEU A 314 -4.54 -18.52 -9.42
N MET A 315 -4.08 -19.38 -8.51
CA MET A 315 -3.70 -20.76 -8.80
C MET A 315 -4.86 -21.51 -9.46
N ARG A 316 -6.05 -21.47 -8.83
CA ARG A 316 -7.26 -22.09 -9.36
C ARG A 316 -7.61 -21.60 -10.78
N PHE A 317 -7.45 -20.30 -11.03
CA PHE A 317 -7.73 -19.72 -12.34
C PHE A 317 -6.75 -20.20 -13.40
N VAL A 318 -5.44 -20.15 -13.13
CA VAL A 318 -4.42 -20.50 -14.12
C VAL A 318 -4.41 -21.99 -14.43
N GLU A 319 -4.75 -22.86 -13.47
CA GLU A 319 -4.92 -24.30 -13.70
C GLU A 319 -6.08 -24.60 -14.67
N GLN A 320 -7.15 -23.80 -14.61
CA GLN A 320 -8.33 -23.97 -15.47
C GLN A 320 -8.17 -23.28 -16.84
N HIS A 321 -7.36 -22.24 -16.92
CA HIS A 321 -7.22 -21.40 -18.12
C HIS A 321 -5.75 -21.29 -18.52
N ARG A 322 -5.36 -22.04 -19.56
CA ARG A 322 -4.00 -21.98 -20.10
C ARG A 322 -3.78 -20.66 -20.86
N ASN A 323 -3.21 -19.66 -20.18
CA ASN A 323 -2.91 -18.34 -20.74
C ASN A 323 -1.58 -17.82 -20.18
N VAL A 324 -0.67 -17.38 -21.06
CA VAL A 324 0.66 -16.85 -20.70
C VAL A 324 0.57 -15.56 -19.86
N LYS A 325 -0.52 -14.79 -19.97
CA LYS A 325 -0.82 -13.63 -19.12
C LYS A 325 -1.89 -13.96 -18.07
N GLY A 326 -1.94 -15.22 -17.65
CA GLY A 326 -3.00 -15.77 -16.81
C GLY A 326 -3.13 -15.07 -15.45
N ASP A 327 -2.02 -14.66 -14.82
CA ASP A 327 -2.05 -13.87 -13.59
C ASP A 327 -2.67 -12.49 -13.78
N TYR A 328 -2.31 -11.79 -14.85
CA TYR A 328 -2.88 -10.48 -15.16
C TYR A 328 -4.37 -10.61 -15.43
N VAL A 329 -4.77 -11.56 -16.29
CA VAL A 329 -6.18 -11.80 -16.58
C VAL A 329 -6.96 -12.16 -15.31
N ALA A 330 -6.43 -13.07 -14.50
CA ALA A 330 -7.05 -13.49 -13.25
C ALA A 330 -7.20 -12.32 -12.27
N LEU A 331 -6.13 -11.56 -12.01
CA LEU A 331 -6.16 -10.41 -11.10
C LEU A 331 -7.13 -9.33 -11.58
N THR A 332 -7.14 -9.03 -12.88
CA THR A 332 -8.08 -8.08 -13.47
C THR A 332 -9.52 -8.54 -13.28
N GLN A 333 -9.83 -9.81 -13.55
CA GLN A 333 -11.19 -10.34 -13.35
C GLN A 333 -11.60 -10.41 -11.88
N MET A 334 -10.69 -10.78 -10.98
CA MET A 334 -10.94 -10.80 -9.54
C MET A 334 -11.27 -9.40 -9.03
N PHE A 335 -10.42 -8.42 -9.35
CA PHE A 335 -10.64 -7.02 -8.97
C PHE A 335 -11.92 -6.47 -9.59
N GLY A 336 -12.18 -6.77 -10.86
CA GLY A 336 -13.41 -6.38 -11.56
C GLY A 336 -14.68 -6.92 -10.91
N ARG A 337 -14.71 -8.22 -10.60
CA ARG A 337 -15.88 -8.86 -9.95
C ARG A 337 -16.10 -8.32 -8.53
N GLN A 338 -15.03 -8.08 -7.77
CA GLN A 338 -15.11 -7.43 -6.46
C GLN A 338 -15.81 -6.07 -6.58
N GLU A 339 -15.31 -5.18 -7.44
CA GLU A 339 -15.85 -3.84 -7.61
C GLU A 339 -17.24 -3.84 -8.24
N TYR A 340 -17.54 -4.80 -9.10
CA TYR A 340 -18.88 -4.99 -9.65
C TYR A 340 -19.90 -5.34 -8.56
N VAL A 341 -19.57 -6.25 -7.64
CA VAL A 341 -20.45 -6.61 -6.51
C VAL A 341 -20.63 -5.42 -5.56
N ARG A 342 -19.56 -4.67 -5.29
CA ARG A 342 -19.64 -3.42 -4.52
C ARG A 342 -20.58 -2.42 -5.18
N GLU A 343 -20.48 -2.24 -6.50
CA GLU A 343 -21.34 -1.32 -7.26
C GLU A 343 -22.82 -1.77 -7.29
N LEU A 344 -23.10 -3.07 -7.37
CA LEU A 344 -24.47 -3.59 -7.22
C LEU A 344 -25.08 -3.23 -5.85
N GLU A 345 -24.29 -3.35 -4.77
CA GLU A 345 -24.74 -2.95 -3.44
C GLU A 345 -24.91 -1.43 -3.34
N ARG A 346 -24.03 -0.63 -3.97
CA ARG A 346 -24.18 0.84 -4.05
C ARG A 346 -25.50 1.22 -4.69
N LEU A 347 -25.83 0.64 -5.85
CA LEU A 347 -27.08 0.90 -6.57
C LEU A 347 -28.32 0.54 -5.75
N ARG A 348 -28.22 -0.51 -4.94
CA ARG A 348 -29.28 -0.94 -4.02
C ARG A 348 -29.50 0.05 -2.87
N THR A 349 -28.41 0.59 -2.31
CA THR A 349 -28.49 1.46 -1.11
C THR A 349 -28.54 2.96 -1.45
N SER A 350 -28.20 3.37 -2.67
CA SER A 350 -28.15 4.78 -3.05
C SER A 350 -29.53 5.34 -3.38
N SER A 351 -29.68 6.65 -3.21
CA SER A 351 -30.87 7.41 -3.57
C SER A 351 -30.74 7.95 -4.99
N ALA A 352 -31.74 7.70 -5.84
CA ALA A 352 -31.75 8.21 -7.22
C ALA A 352 -31.58 9.74 -7.31
N VAL A 353 -32.13 10.50 -6.35
CA VAL A 353 -31.97 11.95 -6.28
C VAL A 353 -30.53 12.35 -5.96
N LYS A 354 -29.89 11.61 -5.04
CA LYS A 354 -28.49 11.83 -4.66
C LYS A 354 -27.56 11.54 -5.83
N GLU A 355 -27.79 10.44 -6.54
CA GLU A 355 -27.01 10.07 -7.74
C GLU A 355 -27.18 11.07 -8.86
N TRP A 356 -28.40 11.50 -9.15
CA TRP A 356 -28.67 12.54 -10.12
C TRP A 356 -27.91 13.84 -9.76
N LEU A 357 -27.99 14.27 -8.49
CA LEU A 357 -27.28 15.47 -8.03
C LEU A 357 -25.76 15.30 -8.21
N TYR A 358 -25.19 14.21 -7.72
CA TYR A 358 -23.74 13.96 -7.79
C TYR A 358 -23.24 13.88 -9.22
N HIS A 359 -24.04 13.33 -10.13
CA HIS A 359 -23.74 13.34 -11.55
C HIS A 359 -23.75 14.76 -12.13
N MET A 360 -24.78 15.56 -11.80
CA MET A 360 -24.91 16.94 -12.28
C MET A 360 -23.77 17.86 -11.81
N ILE A 361 -23.25 17.66 -10.60
CA ILE A 361 -22.12 18.46 -10.06
C ILE A 361 -20.75 17.80 -10.25
N GLY A 362 -20.68 16.68 -11.00
CA GLY A 362 -19.42 16.04 -11.37
C GLY A 362 -18.66 15.31 -10.25
N ILE A 363 -19.32 14.95 -9.15
CA ILE A 363 -18.72 14.21 -8.01
C ILE A 363 -19.22 12.76 -7.91
N SER A 364 -19.84 12.25 -8.98
CA SER A 364 -20.35 10.87 -8.97
C SER A 364 -19.22 9.86 -8.94
N GLU A 365 -19.28 8.97 -7.95
CA GLU A 365 -18.39 7.81 -7.83
C GLU A 365 -18.99 6.53 -8.43
N ALA A 366 -20.01 6.67 -9.29
CA ALA A 366 -20.68 5.55 -9.93
C ALA A 366 -19.78 4.93 -11.01
N ALA A 367 -19.68 3.61 -11.02
CA ALA A 367 -19.04 2.89 -12.12
C ALA A 367 -20.07 2.58 -13.20
N ASN A 368 -19.67 2.65 -14.47
CA ASN A 368 -20.59 2.34 -15.56
C ASN A 368 -20.68 0.83 -15.80
N ILE A 369 -21.54 0.16 -15.03
CA ILE A 369 -21.72 -1.30 -15.13
C ILE A 369 -22.74 -1.74 -16.19
N THR A 370 -23.34 -0.81 -16.96
CA THR A 370 -24.45 -1.13 -17.87
C THR A 370 -24.05 -2.05 -19.02
N LYS A 371 -22.80 -1.92 -19.48
CA LYS A 371 -22.25 -2.65 -20.63
C LYS A 371 -21.63 -3.99 -20.27
N VAL A 372 -21.51 -4.31 -18.98
CA VAL A 372 -20.78 -5.49 -18.51
C VAL A 372 -21.62 -6.30 -17.53
N ARG A 373 -21.61 -7.61 -17.71
CA ARG A 373 -22.28 -8.57 -16.82
C ARG A 373 -21.34 -9.75 -16.58
N PRO A 374 -20.41 -9.65 -15.61
CA PRO A 374 -19.55 -10.79 -15.31
C PRO A 374 -20.39 -11.96 -14.79
N ARG A 375 -19.93 -13.19 -15.03
CA ARG A 375 -20.56 -14.38 -14.46
C ARG A 375 -20.34 -14.39 -12.95
N LEU A 376 -21.43 -14.29 -12.19
CA LEU A 376 -21.43 -14.35 -10.73
C LEU A 376 -22.30 -15.51 -10.25
N GLU A 377 -21.76 -16.31 -9.35
CA GLU A 377 -22.41 -17.50 -8.79
C GLU A 377 -22.83 -17.22 -7.34
N SER A 378 -24.08 -17.55 -7.00
CA SER A 378 -24.60 -17.33 -5.65
C SER A 378 -23.85 -18.22 -4.65
N GLY A 379 -23.48 -17.66 -3.51
CA GLY A 379 -22.67 -18.34 -2.50
C GLY A 379 -21.15 -18.27 -2.74
N GLN A 380 -20.70 -17.82 -3.92
CA GLN A 380 -19.28 -17.57 -4.18
C GLN A 380 -18.84 -16.23 -3.59
N ARG A 381 -17.62 -16.21 -3.02
CA ARG A 381 -16.95 -14.98 -2.56
C ARG A 381 -16.32 -14.26 -3.73
N TYR A 382 -16.52 -12.94 -3.79
CA TYR A 382 -15.80 -12.04 -4.70
C TYR A 382 -15.09 -10.89 -3.99
N GLU A 383 -15.28 -10.75 -2.67
CA GLU A 383 -14.59 -9.75 -1.86
C GLU A 383 -13.27 -10.32 -1.31
N TYR A 384 -12.15 -9.80 -1.81
CA TYR A 384 -10.79 -10.21 -1.43
C TYR A 384 -10.00 -9.06 -0.80
N GLY A 385 -10.63 -7.91 -0.55
CA GLY A 385 -9.97 -6.73 0.00
C GLY A 385 -8.91 -6.14 -0.92
N ILE A 386 -9.03 -6.33 -2.23
CA ILE A 386 -8.07 -5.81 -3.21
C ILE A 386 -8.26 -4.29 -3.34
N GLY A 387 -7.16 -3.55 -3.25
CA GLY A 387 -7.05 -2.14 -3.59
C GLY A 387 -5.84 -1.87 -4.50
N VAL A 388 -5.76 -0.67 -5.04
CA VAL A 388 -4.65 -0.22 -5.90
C VAL A 388 -4.10 1.12 -5.42
N ASP A 389 -2.80 1.33 -5.60
CA ASP A 389 -2.12 2.59 -5.27
C ASP A 389 -2.25 3.61 -6.40
N TYR A 390 -3.35 4.37 -6.41
CA TYR A 390 -3.65 5.37 -7.44
C TYR A 390 -2.62 6.50 -7.53
N GLU A 391 -2.00 6.88 -6.42
CA GLU A 391 -1.15 8.08 -6.34
C GLU A 391 0.34 7.75 -6.44
N SER A 392 0.70 6.47 -6.63
CA SER A 392 2.09 6.01 -6.61
C SER A 392 2.81 6.37 -5.30
N ARG A 393 2.12 6.30 -4.16
CA ARG A 393 2.72 6.55 -2.83
C ARG A 393 3.64 5.41 -2.39
N LEU A 394 3.31 4.19 -2.80
CA LEU A 394 4.08 2.96 -2.58
C LEU A 394 4.76 2.52 -3.88
N PHE A 395 3.96 2.30 -4.92
CA PHE A 395 4.35 1.63 -6.16
C PHE A 395 4.20 2.59 -7.33
N PHE A 396 5.32 3.06 -7.88
CA PHE A 396 5.29 3.73 -9.16
C PHE A 396 5.37 2.72 -10.30
N ASN A 397 4.51 2.89 -11.30
CA ASN A 397 4.51 2.08 -12.52
C ASN A 397 4.90 2.94 -13.74
N GLY A 398 6.03 2.61 -14.36
CA GLY A 398 6.57 3.32 -15.52
C GLY A 398 5.72 3.25 -16.79
N PHE A 399 4.83 2.26 -16.92
CA PHE A 399 4.02 2.07 -18.11
C PHE A 399 3.10 3.27 -18.36
N ASN A 400 3.37 4.03 -19.43
CA ASN A 400 2.73 5.31 -19.76
C ASN A 400 2.85 6.43 -18.71
N SER A 401 3.66 6.25 -17.66
CA SER A 401 3.84 7.25 -16.59
C SER A 401 5.22 7.89 -16.57
N LYS A 402 6.10 7.57 -17.54
CA LYS A 402 7.44 8.17 -17.69
C LYS A 402 7.43 9.71 -17.61
N LYS A 403 6.40 10.35 -18.17
CA LYS A 403 6.28 11.81 -18.22
C LYS A 403 5.75 12.42 -16.93
N ASP A 404 5.33 11.62 -15.95
CA ASP A 404 4.74 12.10 -14.71
C ASP A 404 5.77 12.30 -13.60
N VAL A 405 7.01 11.88 -13.85
CA VAL A 405 8.05 11.83 -12.83
C VAL A 405 9.23 12.72 -13.17
N GLU A 406 9.81 13.30 -12.13
CA GLU A 406 11.04 14.07 -12.19
C GLU A 406 11.99 13.63 -11.08
N PHE A 407 13.28 13.79 -11.33
CA PHE A 407 14.32 13.57 -10.32
C PHE A 407 14.62 14.90 -9.63
N LEU A 408 14.06 15.09 -8.43
CA LEU A 408 14.01 16.38 -7.75
C LEU A 408 14.88 16.40 -6.49
N GLN A 409 15.44 17.57 -6.20
CA GLN A 409 16.10 17.89 -4.94
C GLN A 409 15.28 18.98 -4.25
N TYR A 410 14.68 18.64 -3.11
CA TYR A 410 13.67 19.48 -2.46
C TYR A 410 14.22 20.75 -1.82
N PHE A 411 15.52 20.82 -1.54
CA PHE A 411 16.14 22.07 -1.07
C PHE A 411 16.08 23.19 -2.11
N ASN A 412 15.99 22.86 -3.41
CA ASN A 412 15.94 23.83 -4.50
C ASN A 412 14.48 24.10 -4.91
N VAL A 413 13.82 24.97 -4.14
CA VAL A 413 12.40 25.33 -4.35
C VAL A 413 12.15 25.92 -5.74
N SER A 414 13.13 26.63 -6.31
CA SER A 414 13.01 27.17 -7.67
C SER A 414 12.93 26.07 -8.72
N LYS A 415 13.72 25.00 -8.58
CA LYS A 415 13.66 23.83 -9.48
C LYS A 415 12.37 23.04 -9.30
N THR A 416 11.94 22.80 -8.07
CA THR A 416 10.67 22.09 -7.83
C THR A 416 9.47 22.88 -8.37
N SER A 417 9.47 24.21 -8.17
CA SER A 417 8.43 25.09 -8.73
C SER A 417 8.47 25.16 -10.26
N ALA A 418 9.66 25.16 -10.86
CA ALA A 418 9.81 25.12 -12.32
C ALA A 418 9.30 23.80 -12.91
N ALA A 419 9.61 22.66 -12.29
CA ALA A 419 9.08 21.36 -12.68
C ALA A 419 7.54 21.35 -12.57
N GLN A 420 6.99 21.83 -11.45
CA GLN A 420 5.55 21.95 -11.26
C GLN A 420 4.88 22.77 -12.36
N MET A 421 5.47 23.92 -12.74
CA MET A 421 4.98 24.76 -13.83
C MET A 421 5.08 24.06 -15.20
N GLN A 422 6.19 23.36 -15.48
CA GLN A 422 6.40 22.64 -16.73
C GLN A 422 5.36 21.53 -16.93
N HIS A 423 4.97 20.85 -15.85
CA HIS A 423 3.96 19.80 -15.85
C HIS A 423 2.52 20.32 -15.75
N GLY A 424 2.32 21.64 -15.65
CA GLY A 424 0.99 22.25 -15.56
C GLY A 424 0.25 21.94 -14.25
N VAL A 425 0.97 21.59 -13.18
CA VAL A 425 0.38 21.26 -11.89
C VAL A 425 0.01 22.56 -11.13
N PRO A 426 -1.21 22.68 -10.59
CA PRO A 426 -1.67 23.88 -9.88
C PRO A 426 -0.77 24.26 -8.69
N ARG A 427 -0.62 25.56 -8.40
CA ARG A 427 0.30 26.07 -7.35
C ARG A 427 -0.10 25.66 -5.94
N GLU A 428 -1.36 25.31 -5.74
CA GLU A 428 -1.94 24.81 -4.50
C GLU A 428 -1.32 23.47 -4.11
N HIS A 429 -0.89 22.67 -5.08
CA HIS A 429 -0.24 21.37 -4.88
C HIS A 429 1.28 21.49 -4.94
N ARG A 430 1.88 22.09 -3.91
CA ARG A 430 3.33 22.35 -3.88
C ARG A 430 4.14 21.06 -3.81
N LEU A 431 5.17 20.97 -4.64
CA LEU A 431 6.17 19.89 -4.58
C LEU A 431 7.15 20.10 -3.42
N MET A 432 6.68 19.80 -2.20
CA MET A 432 7.47 19.82 -0.98
C MET A 432 7.91 18.40 -0.60
N ILE A 433 8.95 18.30 0.25
CA ILE A 433 9.35 17.00 0.78
C ILE A 433 8.19 16.40 1.60
N PRO A 434 7.79 15.15 1.35
CA PRO A 434 6.79 14.48 2.16
C PRO A 434 7.20 14.43 3.64
N SER A 435 6.23 14.63 4.54
CA SER A 435 6.52 14.81 5.97
C SER A 435 7.11 13.56 6.65
N ASP A 436 6.92 12.39 6.06
CA ASP A 436 7.38 11.09 6.53
C ASP A 436 8.83 10.78 6.15
N ILE A 437 9.38 11.48 5.15
CA ILE A 437 10.80 11.41 4.76
C ILE A 437 11.57 12.67 5.16
N SER A 438 10.98 13.52 6.00
CA SER A 438 11.67 14.70 6.50
C SER A 438 12.91 14.32 7.33
N PRO A 439 13.96 15.16 7.38
CA PRO A 439 15.16 14.88 8.16
C PRO A 439 14.92 14.64 9.65
N GLU A 440 13.78 15.10 10.17
CA GLU A 440 13.38 14.94 11.58
C GLU A 440 12.80 13.54 11.86
N LYS A 441 12.08 12.96 10.90
CA LYS A 441 11.43 11.65 11.06
C LYS A 441 12.28 10.50 10.55
N LEU A 442 13.07 10.72 9.50
CA LEU A 442 13.84 9.67 8.85
C LEU A 442 15.34 9.89 9.01
N ARG A 443 16.02 8.88 9.56
CA ARG A 443 17.48 8.91 9.77
C ARG A 443 18.21 9.11 8.45
N ASN A 444 19.30 9.87 8.49
CA ASN A 444 20.15 10.07 7.31
C ASN A 444 20.88 8.76 6.95
N PRO A 445 20.79 8.30 5.68
CA PRO A 445 21.36 7.03 5.24
C PRO A 445 22.90 7.01 5.25
N PHE A 446 23.58 8.16 5.26
CA PHE A 446 25.05 8.24 5.24
C PHE A 446 25.70 8.24 6.62
N ILE A 447 24.91 8.22 7.70
CA ILE A 447 25.46 8.11 9.06
C ILE A 447 26.00 6.70 9.26
N GLN A 448 27.32 6.58 9.42
CA GLN A 448 27.98 5.32 9.76
C GLN A 448 27.56 4.83 11.17
N PRO A 449 27.32 3.52 11.36
CA PRO A 449 27.20 2.94 12.68
C PRO A 449 28.51 3.11 13.47
N LYS A 450 28.41 3.20 14.80
CA LYS A 450 29.57 3.24 15.69
C LYS A 450 29.82 1.83 16.20
N PHE A 451 31.03 1.32 15.99
CA PHE A 451 31.46 0.02 16.51
C PHE A 451 32.36 0.19 17.73
N GLY A 452 32.32 -0.78 18.63
CA GLY A 452 33.28 -0.85 19.73
C GLY A 452 34.71 -1.05 19.20
N LYS A 453 35.73 -0.64 19.96
CA LYS A 453 37.14 -0.85 19.57
C LYS A 453 37.51 -2.32 19.41
N ASP A 454 36.83 -3.21 20.13
CA ASP A 454 37.08 -4.66 20.16
C ASP A 454 36.00 -5.46 19.39
N GLU A 455 35.11 -4.80 18.66
CA GLU A 455 34.06 -5.48 17.89
C GLU A 455 34.62 -5.96 16.56
N TRP A 456 34.42 -7.24 16.25
CA TRP A 456 34.82 -7.79 14.95
C TRP A 456 33.83 -7.32 13.87
N VAL A 457 34.34 -6.58 12.88
CA VAL A 457 33.53 -5.96 11.83
C VAL A 457 33.84 -6.64 10.49
N ASN A 458 32.83 -7.25 9.87
CA ASN A 458 32.92 -7.89 8.57
C ASN A 458 31.95 -7.24 7.57
N PRO A 459 32.39 -6.77 6.39
CA PRO A 459 33.79 -6.67 5.93
C PRO A 459 34.61 -5.65 6.76
N PRO A 460 35.95 -5.76 6.80
CA PRO A 460 36.79 -4.79 7.50
C PRO A 460 36.61 -3.38 6.94
N MET A 461 36.79 -2.36 7.78
CA MET A 461 36.75 -0.96 7.34
C MET A 461 37.92 -0.65 6.40
N ASN A 462 37.61 -0.03 5.27
CA ASN A 462 38.54 0.41 4.25
C ASN A 462 38.20 1.86 3.85
N GLY A 463 39.16 2.77 4.01
CA GLY A 463 38.92 4.21 3.80
C GLY A 463 38.49 4.58 2.38
N THR A 464 38.87 3.79 1.37
CA THR A 464 38.52 4.01 -0.03
C THR A 464 37.17 3.40 -0.37
N LEU A 465 36.95 2.12 -0.01
CA LEU A 465 35.72 1.40 -0.34
C LEU A 465 34.51 1.84 0.47
N ASP A 466 34.73 2.41 1.65
CA ASP A 466 33.68 2.83 2.58
C ASP A 466 33.50 4.36 2.66
N ALA A 467 34.05 5.07 1.66
CA ALA A 467 33.92 6.50 1.55
C ALA A 467 32.46 6.89 1.30
N LEU A 468 31.84 7.50 2.32
CA LEU A 468 30.49 8.07 2.24
C LEU A 468 30.55 9.60 2.28
N PRO A 469 29.59 10.29 1.65
CA PRO A 469 29.55 11.74 1.66
C PRO A 469 29.21 12.28 3.06
N ASN A 470 29.57 13.54 3.32
CA ASN A 470 29.25 14.17 4.61
C ASN A 470 27.72 14.22 4.83
N PRO A 471 27.18 13.59 5.89
CA PRO A 471 25.75 13.54 6.16
C PRO A 471 25.10 14.91 6.36
N ARG A 472 25.86 15.92 6.82
CA ARG A 472 25.34 17.29 7.03
C ARG A 472 24.96 17.97 5.72
N ASN A 473 25.66 17.63 4.63
CA ASN A 473 25.43 18.21 3.30
C ASN A 473 24.51 17.34 2.43
N HIS A 474 24.25 16.10 2.85
CA HIS A 474 23.48 15.11 2.10
C HIS A 474 22.29 14.62 2.93
N THR A 475 21.39 15.54 3.27
CA THR A 475 20.12 15.21 3.93
C THR A 475 19.08 14.74 2.90
N TRP A 476 17.94 14.19 3.34
CA TRP A 476 16.81 13.84 2.46
C TRP A 476 16.31 15.02 1.60
N LEU A 477 16.53 16.27 2.03
CA LEU A 477 16.24 17.47 1.23
C LEU A 477 17.22 17.66 0.06
N ASN A 478 18.46 17.22 0.21
CA ASN A 478 19.55 17.36 -0.77
C ASN A 478 19.63 16.19 -1.74
N LEU A 479 19.11 15.02 -1.34
CA LEU A 479 19.09 13.84 -2.19
C LEU A 479 18.17 14.03 -3.38
N THR A 480 18.59 13.47 -4.51
CA THR A 480 17.78 13.43 -5.74
C THR A 480 16.80 12.28 -5.63
N LEU A 481 15.51 12.59 -5.52
CA LEU A 481 14.43 11.62 -5.38
C LEU A 481 13.58 11.63 -6.64
N LEU A 482 13.23 10.45 -7.13
CA LEU A 482 12.19 10.29 -8.15
C LEU A 482 10.85 10.62 -7.50
N THR A 483 10.18 11.64 -8.04
CA THR A 483 8.93 12.20 -7.53
C THR A 483 7.89 12.18 -8.65
N ASN A 484 6.72 11.63 -8.37
CA ASN A 484 5.56 11.82 -9.23
C ASN A 484 5.00 13.24 -9.02
N VAL A 485 5.12 14.08 -10.05
CA VAL A 485 4.83 15.51 -10.01
C VAL A 485 3.33 15.78 -9.85
N HIS A 486 2.49 14.94 -10.45
CA HIS A 486 1.04 15.10 -10.43
C HIS A 486 0.40 14.72 -9.09
N SER A 487 0.97 13.74 -8.40
CA SER A 487 0.54 13.34 -7.05
C SER A 487 1.32 14.03 -5.93
N ALA A 488 2.43 14.70 -6.25
CA ALA A 488 3.47 15.15 -5.32
C ALA A 488 4.01 14.04 -4.40
N SER A 489 3.91 12.77 -4.81
CA SER A 489 4.37 11.62 -4.04
C SER A 489 5.75 11.14 -4.48
N VAL A 490 6.56 10.73 -3.51
CA VAL A 490 7.87 10.09 -3.73
C VAL A 490 7.68 8.58 -3.56
N PRO A 491 7.53 7.75 -4.60
CA PRO A 491 7.29 6.32 -4.44
C PRO A 491 8.39 5.61 -3.63
N ALA A 492 8.00 4.60 -2.85
CA ALA A 492 8.94 3.76 -2.11
C ALA A 492 9.60 2.70 -3.01
N LEU A 493 8.84 2.19 -3.98
CA LEU A 493 9.27 1.20 -4.96
C LEU A 493 8.92 1.69 -6.38
N VAL A 494 9.90 1.63 -7.27
CA VAL A 494 9.80 2.08 -8.66
C VAL A 494 9.85 0.87 -9.57
N HIS A 495 8.77 0.62 -10.31
CA HIS A 495 8.70 -0.40 -11.35
C HIS A 495 8.95 0.23 -12.73
N LEU A 496 10.04 -0.15 -13.38
CA LEU A 496 10.33 0.26 -14.75
C LEU A 496 9.66 -0.66 -15.76
N ASP A 497 8.33 -0.59 -15.79
CA ASP A 497 7.53 -1.23 -16.80
C ASP A 497 7.54 -0.38 -18.09
N GLY A 498 7.66 -1.02 -19.26
CA GLY A 498 7.69 -0.35 -20.55
C GLY A 498 9.08 -0.24 -21.18
N ASP A 499 9.65 0.99 -21.21
CA ASP A 499 10.81 1.37 -22.02
C ASP A 499 12.14 0.81 -21.46
N PRO A 500 12.74 -0.22 -22.09
CA PRO A 500 13.96 -0.84 -21.57
C PRO A 500 15.16 0.10 -21.53
N LEU A 501 15.15 1.16 -22.35
CA LEU A 501 16.23 2.14 -22.45
C LEU A 501 16.35 3.01 -21.19
N LEU A 502 15.37 2.95 -20.29
CA LEU A 502 15.37 3.75 -19.06
C LEU A 502 16.00 3.05 -17.87
N LYS A 503 16.21 1.74 -17.93
CA LYS A 503 16.66 0.92 -16.80
C LYS A 503 17.98 1.43 -16.24
N ASP A 504 19.01 1.51 -17.08
CA ASP A 504 20.34 1.96 -16.69
C ASP A 504 20.39 3.45 -16.31
N PRO A 505 19.87 4.41 -17.11
CA PRO A 505 19.97 5.82 -16.76
C PRO A 505 19.14 6.19 -15.53
N TRP A 506 18.06 5.48 -15.21
CA TRP A 506 17.30 5.73 -13.97
C TRP A 506 17.98 5.09 -12.76
N TRP A 507 18.56 3.89 -12.91
CA TRP A 507 19.39 3.29 -11.88
C TRP A 507 20.55 4.22 -11.49
N ALA A 508 21.27 4.76 -12.47
CA ALA A 508 22.38 5.69 -12.25
C ALA A 508 21.97 7.02 -11.58
N LYS A 509 20.68 7.38 -11.67
CA LYS A 509 20.12 8.59 -11.02
C LYS A 509 19.66 8.35 -9.58
N MET A 510 19.54 7.10 -9.14
CA MET A 510 19.13 6.81 -7.76
C MET A 510 20.13 7.41 -6.78
N TRP A 511 19.62 7.98 -5.69
CA TRP A 511 20.41 8.77 -4.74
C TRP A 511 21.56 7.98 -4.11
N PHE A 512 21.45 6.65 -4.01
CA PHE A 512 22.48 5.78 -3.45
C PHE A 512 23.48 5.27 -4.47
N HIS A 513 23.22 5.38 -5.79
CA HIS A 513 23.99 4.67 -6.83
C HIS A 513 25.50 4.90 -6.72
N LYS A 514 25.92 6.17 -6.65
CA LYS A 514 27.33 6.57 -6.56
C LYS A 514 28.06 6.02 -5.34
N TRP A 515 27.33 5.64 -4.30
CA TRP A 515 27.84 5.13 -3.04
C TRP A 515 27.35 3.71 -2.77
N ALA A 516 26.81 3.02 -3.77
CA ALA A 516 26.08 1.77 -3.58
C ALA A 516 26.97 0.69 -2.97
N ARG A 517 28.24 0.59 -3.38
CA ARG A 517 29.21 -0.33 -2.77
C ARG A 517 29.45 -0.01 -1.30
N ALA A 518 29.79 1.24 -0.98
CA ALA A 518 30.04 1.69 0.40
C ALA A 518 28.81 1.51 1.30
N LEU A 519 27.61 1.82 0.80
CA LEU A 519 26.35 1.64 1.51
C LEU A 519 26.00 0.17 1.70
N LEU A 520 26.29 -0.69 0.72
CA LEU A 520 26.10 -2.13 0.85
C LEU A 520 27.08 -2.71 1.88
N ARG A 521 28.36 -2.32 1.85
CA ARG A 521 29.36 -2.70 2.87
C ARG A 521 28.93 -2.23 4.27
N LYS A 522 28.37 -1.03 4.37
CA LYS A 522 27.76 -0.53 5.61
C LYS A 522 26.61 -1.43 6.10
N TYR A 523 25.73 -1.88 5.21
CA TYR A 523 24.65 -2.82 5.55
C TYR A 523 25.18 -4.16 6.07
N MET A 524 26.23 -4.71 5.44
CA MET A 524 26.85 -5.98 5.86
C MET A 524 27.38 -5.93 7.29
N ARG A 525 27.92 -4.78 7.71
CA ARG A 525 28.55 -4.58 9.02
C ARG A 525 27.58 -4.34 10.17
N ALA A 526 26.28 -4.51 9.97
CA ALA A 526 25.32 -4.12 11.00
C ALA A 526 25.66 -4.73 12.38
N PRO A 527 25.38 -3.99 13.46
CA PRO A 527 25.95 -4.25 14.77
C PRO A 527 25.67 -5.68 15.22
N THR A 528 26.68 -6.30 15.83
CA THR A 528 26.54 -7.58 16.52
C THR A 528 26.51 -7.31 18.03
N GLY A 529 25.99 -8.25 18.83
CA GLY A 529 25.97 -8.08 20.29
C GLY A 529 24.72 -7.38 20.84
N PHE A 530 24.88 -6.55 21.87
CA PHE A 530 23.76 -6.10 22.73
C PHE A 530 22.68 -5.32 21.97
N ASP A 531 23.05 -4.37 21.11
CA ASP A 531 22.07 -3.52 20.42
C ASP A 531 21.22 -4.35 19.43
N ALA A 532 21.84 -5.32 18.75
CA ALA A 532 21.13 -6.24 17.87
C ALA A 532 20.28 -7.26 18.64
N ALA A 533 20.74 -7.72 19.80
CA ALA A 533 19.97 -8.59 20.69
C ALA A 533 18.76 -7.85 21.29
N GLN A 534 18.92 -6.59 21.70
CA GLN A 534 17.84 -5.73 22.16
C GLN A 534 16.82 -5.47 21.05
N SER A 535 17.29 -5.09 19.85
CA SER A 535 16.46 -4.98 18.65
C SER A 535 15.69 -6.28 18.40
N ALA A 536 16.31 -7.45 18.59
CA ALA A 536 15.67 -8.77 18.50
C ALA A 536 14.49 -8.95 19.44
N MET A 537 14.75 -8.73 20.72
CA MET A 537 13.79 -9.01 21.78
C MET A 537 12.56 -8.12 21.67
N LEU A 538 12.74 -6.93 21.10
CA LEU A 538 11.67 -5.97 20.92
C LEU A 538 10.98 -6.12 19.57
N GLY A 539 11.49 -6.93 18.64
CA GLY A 539 10.93 -7.00 17.28
C GLY A 539 11.25 -5.76 16.45
N GLY A 540 12.43 -5.18 16.63
CA GLY A 540 13.00 -4.17 15.76
C GLY A 540 13.19 -4.68 14.33
N GLN A 541 13.52 -3.75 13.42
CA GLN A 541 13.61 -3.99 11.97
C GLN A 541 14.55 -5.14 11.61
N ASP A 542 15.63 -5.32 12.38
CA ASP A 542 16.61 -6.40 12.18
C ASP A 542 16.01 -7.81 12.39
N TRP A 543 14.81 -7.91 12.95
CA TRP A 543 14.13 -9.16 13.31
C TRP A 543 12.72 -9.26 12.76
N TRP A 544 12.44 -8.51 11.68
CA TRP A 544 11.26 -8.75 10.88
C TRP A 544 11.24 -10.17 10.33
N ASP A 545 12.35 -10.69 9.81
CA ASP A 545 12.49 -12.12 9.50
C ASP A 545 13.10 -12.88 10.70
N LEU A 546 12.39 -13.89 11.21
CA LEU A 546 12.83 -14.70 12.35
C LEU A 546 14.06 -15.56 12.04
N ARG A 547 14.32 -15.85 10.77
CA ARG A 547 15.51 -16.59 10.34
C ARG A 547 16.78 -15.72 10.44
N GLY A 548 16.61 -14.41 10.49
CA GLY A 548 17.72 -13.45 10.44
C GLY A 548 18.48 -13.52 9.13
N GLY A 549 19.77 -13.17 9.21
CA GLY A 549 20.67 -13.07 8.07
C GLY A 549 20.87 -11.63 7.62
N LYS A 550 22.09 -11.28 7.23
CA LYS A 550 22.42 -10.03 6.56
C LYS A 550 23.39 -10.31 5.44
N GLY A 551 23.23 -9.61 4.33
CA GLY A 551 24.13 -9.72 3.20
C GLY A 551 23.93 -10.90 2.28
N GLY A 552 22.71 -11.42 2.25
CA GLY A 552 22.33 -12.54 1.40
C GLY A 552 20.82 -12.64 1.28
N VAL A 553 20.38 -13.76 0.75
CA VAL A 553 18.98 -14.07 0.48
C VAL A 553 18.67 -15.47 0.98
N TRP A 554 17.42 -15.69 1.36
CA TRP A 554 16.88 -17.02 1.58
C TRP A 554 16.29 -17.58 0.29
N THR A 555 16.31 -18.89 0.10
CA THR A 555 15.50 -19.56 -0.91
C THR A 555 14.18 -20.04 -0.31
N ASP A 556 13.21 -20.37 -1.17
CA ASP A 556 11.96 -21.04 -0.79
C ASP A 556 12.15 -22.43 -0.16
N LYS A 557 13.36 -23.01 -0.28
CA LYS A 557 13.76 -24.25 0.39
C LYS A 557 14.36 -24.02 1.80
N GLY A 558 14.52 -22.77 2.22
CA GLY A 558 15.15 -22.42 3.49
C GLY A 558 16.69 -22.46 3.45
N GLU A 559 17.31 -22.40 2.27
CA GLU A 559 18.76 -22.30 2.12
C GLU A 559 19.19 -20.83 2.11
N TRP A 560 20.27 -20.50 2.81
CA TRP A 560 20.90 -19.18 2.76
C TRP A 560 21.88 -19.10 1.59
N LYS A 561 21.86 -17.99 0.86
CA LYS A 561 22.74 -17.69 -0.26
C LYS A 561 23.33 -16.30 -0.09
N ASP A 562 24.66 -16.22 -0.07
CA ASP A 562 25.34 -14.92 0.11
C ASP A 562 25.14 -14.02 -1.12
N TYR A 563 25.18 -12.71 -0.89
CA TYR A 563 25.04 -11.71 -1.96
C TYR A 563 26.05 -11.94 -3.09
N ALA A 564 27.29 -12.29 -2.73
CA ALA A 564 28.32 -12.64 -3.69
C ALA A 564 27.89 -13.83 -4.57
N GLU A 565 27.37 -14.92 -3.98
CA GLU A 565 26.94 -16.10 -4.74
C GLU A 565 25.86 -15.76 -5.78
N VAL A 566 24.89 -14.92 -5.41
CA VAL A 566 23.75 -14.57 -6.27
C VAL A 566 24.15 -13.54 -7.34
N CYS A 567 24.94 -12.53 -6.98
CA CYS A 567 25.19 -11.35 -7.81
C CYS A 567 26.59 -11.24 -8.41
N THR A 568 27.46 -12.24 -8.19
CA THR A 568 28.75 -12.31 -8.91
C THR A 568 28.53 -12.30 -10.42
N GLY A 569 29.24 -11.38 -11.08
CA GLY A 569 29.22 -11.14 -12.52
C GLY A 569 28.36 -9.97 -12.97
N TYR A 570 27.58 -9.36 -12.05
CA TYR A 570 26.72 -8.20 -12.33
C TYR A 570 27.15 -6.95 -11.57
N GLU A 571 28.36 -6.92 -11.01
CA GLU A 571 28.86 -5.78 -10.23
C GLU A 571 28.96 -4.50 -11.06
N ARG A 572 29.29 -4.63 -12.35
CA ARG A 572 29.28 -3.49 -13.28
C ARG A 572 27.88 -2.92 -13.46
N ASP A 573 26.86 -3.76 -13.56
CA ASP A 573 25.47 -3.32 -13.71
C ASP A 573 24.91 -2.67 -12.44
N VAL A 574 25.47 -3.00 -11.28
CA VAL A 574 25.02 -2.54 -9.96
C VAL A 574 25.77 -1.30 -9.49
N PHE A 575 27.11 -1.32 -9.52
CA PHE A 575 27.95 -0.28 -8.92
C PHE A 575 28.52 0.69 -9.94
N ASP A 576 28.94 0.19 -11.11
CA ASP A 576 29.59 0.96 -12.18
C ASP A 576 30.71 1.90 -11.66
N ASP A 577 31.56 1.38 -10.76
CA ASP A 577 32.56 2.14 -10.01
C ASP A 577 34.03 1.78 -10.32
N ASP A 578 34.25 0.91 -11.31
CA ASP A 578 35.56 0.38 -11.72
C ASP A 578 36.38 -0.31 -10.59
N LEU A 579 35.76 -0.64 -9.44
CA LEU A 579 36.42 -1.30 -8.31
C LEU A 579 36.44 -2.84 -8.41
N GLY A 580 35.88 -3.40 -9.49
CA GLY A 580 35.88 -4.83 -9.76
C GLY A 580 34.79 -5.61 -9.02
N LYS A 581 35.03 -6.92 -8.87
CA LYS A 581 34.08 -7.88 -8.30
C LYS A 581 33.86 -7.63 -6.82
N TRP A 582 32.66 -7.97 -6.33
CA TRP A 582 32.32 -7.82 -4.92
C TRP A 582 33.13 -8.79 -4.07
N GLY A 583 33.73 -8.29 -2.99
CA GLY A 583 34.62 -9.07 -2.11
C GLY A 583 36.03 -9.31 -2.67
N LYS A 584 36.30 -8.86 -3.92
CA LYS A 584 37.61 -8.92 -4.58
C LYS A 584 38.00 -7.56 -5.13
N GLU A 585 37.70 -6.51 -4.36
CA GLU A 585 37.98 -5.12 -4.73
C GLU A 585 39.49 -4.84 -4.68
N GLY A 586 40.19 -5.05 -5.80
CA GLY A 586 41.65 -4.92 -5.88
C GLY A 586 42.32 -5.80 -6.93
N GLY A 587 41.61 -6.76 -7.51
CA GLY A 587 42.16 -7.64 -8.54
C GLY A 587 42.90 -8.86 -7.99
N ASP A 588 42.79 -9.12 -6.69
CA ASP A 588 43.35 -10.34 -6.10
C ASP A 588 42.52 -11.56 -6.54
N ASP A 589 43.01 -12.21 -7.60
CA ASP A 589 42.80 -13.64 -7.85
C ASP A 589 43.64 -14.48 -6.87
N GLU A 590 43.85 -14.02 -5.64
CA GLU A 590 44.38 -14.88 -4.59
C GLU A 590 43.28 -15.87 -4.23
N GLU A 591 43.49 -17.13 -4.60
CA GLU A 591 42.64 -18.24 -4.22
C GLU A 591 42.46 -18.21 -2.70
N GLU A 592 41.22 -17.92 -2.26
CA GLU A 592 40.88 -17.90 -0.83
C GLU A 592 41.35 -19.21 -0.18
N PRO A 593 41.95 -19.14 1.03
CA PRO A 593 42.37 -20.34 1.74
C PRO A 593 41.15 -21.17 2.13
N VAL A 594 40.95 -22.28 1.42
CA VAL A 594 39.93 -23.30 1.72
C VAL A 594 40.50 -24.21 2.79
N TYR A 595 39.89 -24.25 3.97
CA TYR A 595 40.32 -25.15 5.06
C TYR A 595 39.44 -26.39 5.12
N ASN A 596 40.02 -27.53 5.51
CA ASN A 596 39.25 -28.73 5.84
C ASN A 596 38.54 -28.56 7.21
N GLN A 597 37.64 -29.50 7.54
CA GLN A 597 36.93 -29.54 8.83
C GLN A 597 37.86 -29.62 10.06
N PHE A 598 39.17 -29.79 9.86
CA PHE A 598 40.21 -29.83 10.89
C PHE A 598 41.11 -28.59 10.88
N GLY A 599 40.75 -27.54 10.11
CA GLY A 599 41.49 -26.28 10.05
C GLY A 599 42.78 -26.32 9.22
N ASN A 600 42.99 -27.33 8.38
CA ASN A 600 44.16 -27.39 7.50
C ASN A 600 43.85 -26.82 6.11
N LEU A 601 44.75 -26.01 5.57
CA LEU A 601 44.66 -25.44 4.24
C LEU A 601 44.64 -26.53 3.15
N ILE A 602 43.52 -26.66 2.46
CA ILE A 602 43.31 -27.53 1.29
C ILE A 602 43.75 -26.83 0.01
N LYS A 603 43.48 -25.53 -0.13
CA LYS A 603 43.72 -24.75 -1.36
C LYS A 603 43.83 -23.26 -1.03
N GLY A 604 44.64 -22.49 -1.74
CA GLY A 604 44.86 -21.06 -1.50
C GLY A 604 46.22 -20.75 -0.85
N LYS A 605 46.54 -19.46 -0.66
CA LYS A 605 47.72 -19.02 0.09
C LYS A 605 47.30 -18.45 1.44
N GLU A 606 48.01 -18.85 2.49
CA GLU A 606 48.00 -18.10 3.76
C GLU A 606 48.85 -16.85 3.58
N ASN A 607 48.31 -15.70 3.97
CA ASN A 607 49.01 -14.41 3.96
C ASN A 607 49.98 -14.28 5.13
#